data_AF-A0A9X3H837-F1
#
_entry.id   AF-A0A9X3H837-F1
#
_cell.length_a   1.000
_cell.length_b   1.000
_cell.length_c   1.000
_cell.angle_alpha   90.00
_cell.angle_beta   90.00
_cell.angle_gamma   90.00
#
_symmetry.space_group_name_H-M   'P 1'
#
loop_
_entity.id
_entity.type
_entity.pdbx_description
1 polymer ?
#
loop_
_entity_poly.entity_id
_entity_poly.type
_entity_poly.pdbx_seq_one_letter_code
_entity_poly.pdbx_strand_id
1 'polypeptide(L)'
;MVKHTQIAILIFLLTTCSFTDEKAEEIHREQRQSEIQKAEKQERKQRILKEWAKEYEINALWDTLDYPYSIQYENLIVNGYQIIEDAEILDIYSKGEEKYASIKTRGFSASYFDLKLTEGHVKKVLSENSDSFLGIMDECMMVIKIDRIRQFGVKLETDYDEDYGWSYLVDADEFFVIGKVVEIEIIK
;
A
#
# COMPACT_ATOMS: atom_id res chain seq x y z
N MET A 1 30.04 61.53 13.96
CA MET A 1 28.73 60.85 14.06
C MET A 1 28.48 59.88 12.89
N VAL A 2 29.51 59.12 12.43
CA VAL A 2 29.44 58.28 11.20
C VAL A 2 29.79 56.80 11.46
N LYS A 3 30.42 56.48 12.60
CA LYS A 3 30.84 55.10 12.95
C LYS A 3 29.67 54.16 13.28
N HIS A 4 28.55 54.66 13.81
CA HIS A 4 27.42 53.81 14.20
C HIS A 4 26.61 53.30 13.01
N THR A 5 26.52 54.07 11.92
CA THR A 5 25.75 53.69 10.73
C THR A 5 26.42 52.57 9.92
N GLN A 6 27.76 52.56 9.86
CA GLN A 6 28.51 51.49 9.16
C GLN A 6 28.46 50.14 9.90
N ILE A 7 28.40 50.15 11.24
CA ILE A 7 28.27 48.93 12.04
C ILE A 7 26.87 48.30 11.88
N ALA A 8 25.82 49.12 11.80
CA ALA A 8 24.45 48.62 11.62
C ALA A 8 24.23 47.90 10.28
N ILE A 9 24.85 48.40 9.19
CA ILE A 9 24.75 47.79 7.86
C ILE A 9 25.51 46.46 7.80
N LEU A 10 26.67 46.35 8.47
CA LEU A 10 27.45 45.11 8.52
C LEU A 10 26.72 43.99 9.29
N ILE A 11 26.02 44.34 10.38
CA ILE A 11 25.20 43.39 11.16
C ILE A 11 24.01 42.89 10.33
N PHE A 12 23.36 43.77 9.57
CA PHE A 12 22.20 43.42 8.73
C PHE A 12 22.58 42.53 7.52
N LEU A 13 23.79 42.68 6.98
CA LEU A 13 24.31 41.80 5.93
C LEU A 13 24.77 40.43 6.45
N LEU A 14 25.23 40.34 7.71
CA LEU A 14 25.63 39.07 8.31
C LEU A 14 24.44 38.21 8.75
N THR A 15 23.32 38.82 9.17
CA THR A 15 22.10 38.08 9.57
C THR A 15 21.26 37.56 8.41
N THR A 16 21.42 38.13 7.21
CA THR A 16 20.64 37.73 6.01
C THR A 16 21.23 36.50 5.30
N CYS A 17 22.55 36.27 5.38
CA CYS A 17 23.15 35.00 4.95
C CYS A 17 22.89 33.85 5.93
N SER A 18 22.95 34.11 7.25
CA SER A 18 22.70 33.04 8.24
C SER A 18 21.27 32.51 8.22
N PHE A 19 20.28 33.35 7.87
CA PHE A 19 18.87 32.95 7.78
C PHE A 19 18.55 32.07 6.56
N THR A 20 19.38 32.12 5.51
CA THR A 20 19.23 31.27 4.32
C THR A 20 19.93 29.92 4.48
N ASP A 21 21.08 29.89 5.15
CA ASP A 21 21.78 28.65 5.49
C ASP A 21 21.00 27.81 6.52
N GLU A 22 20.39 28.43 7.54
CA GLU A 22 19.62 27.70 8.56
C GLU A 22 18.37 27.00 8.00
N LYS A 23 17.64 27.67 7.09
CA LYS A 23 16.50 27.06 6.38
C LYS A 23 16.93 25.97 5.41
N ALA A 24 18.05 26.13 4.72
CA ALA A 24 18.59 25.11 3.84
C ALA A 24 19.06 23.88 4.63
N GLU A 25 19.67 24.08 5.79
CA GLU A 25 20.02 23.01 6.72
C GLU A 25 18.79 22.31 7.29
N GLU A 26 17.74 23.05 7.64
CA GLU A 26 16.46 22.50 8.12
C GLU A 26 15.82 21.59 7.06
N ILE A 27 15.68 22.07 5.82
CA ILE A 27 15.16 21.28 4.69
C ILE A 27 16.03 20.02 4.45
N HIS A 28 17.36 20.15 4.49
CA HIS A 28 18.25 18.99 4.33
C HIS A 28 18.14 17.98 5.49
N ARG A 29 17.92 18.44 6.73
CA ARG A 29 17.68 17.57 7.89
C ARG A 29 16.35 16.85 7.76
N GLU A 30 15.29 17.55 7.36
CA GLU A 30 13.97 16.95 7.12
C GLU A 30 14.01 15.90 6.01
N GLN A 31 14.69 16.20 4.89
CA GLN A 31 14.89 15.24 3.80
C GLN A 31 15.64 13.99 4.28
N ARG A 32 16.76 14.17 5.00
CA ARG A 32 17.53 13.05 5.53
C ARG A 32 16.73 12.23 6.55
N GLN A 33 15.95 12.87 7.41
CA GLN A 33 15.06 12.17 8.34
C GLN A 33 13.98 11.39 7.59
N SER A 34 13.39 11.96 6.54
CA SER A 34 12.42 11.27 5.68
C SER A 34 13.04 10.06 4.97
N GLU A 35 14.26 10.18 4.48
CA GLU A 35 14.99 9.06 3.85
C GLU A 35 15.29 7.93 4.85
N ILE A 36 15.72 8.28 6.08
CA ILE A 36 15.94 7.29 7.15
C ILE A 36 14.64 6.57 7.49
N GLN A 37 13.54 7.30 7.67
CA GLN A 37 12.23 6.70 7.96
C GLN A 37 11.76 5.77 6.84
N LYS A 38 11.95 6.16 5.57
CA LYS A 38 11.64 5.30 4.41
C LYS A 38 12.50 4.03 4.41
N ALA A 39 13.79 4.14 4.72
CA ALA A 39 14.70 2.99 4.78
C ALA A 39 14.31 2.02 5.91
N GLU A 40 14.03 2.55 7.11
CA GLU A 40 13.58 1.74 8.25
C GLU A 40 12.24 1.05 7.97
N LYS A 41 11.30 1.76 7.32
CA LYS A 41 10.02 1.21 6.86
C LYS A 41 10.25 0.05 5.88
N GLN A 42 11.12 0.25 4.90
CA GLN A 42 11.45 -0.78 3.90
C GLN A 42 12.15 -1.99 4.53
N GLU A 43 13.08 -1.79 5.46
CA GLU A 43 13.74 -2.88 6.17
C GLU A 43 12.76 -3.69 7.01
N ARG A 44 11.83 -3.02 7.72
CA ARG A 44 10.76 -3.69 8.46
C ARG A 44 9.88 -4.51 7.52
N LYS A 45 9.47 -3.93 6.38
CA LYS A 45 8.67 -4.59 5.34
C LYS A 45 9.37 -5.87 4.86
N GLN A 46 10.62 -5.74 4.45
CA GLN A 46 11.43 -6.86 3.95
C GLN A 46 11.64 -7.96 4.98
N ARG A 47 11.77 -7.61 6.27
CA ARG A 47 11.85 -8.60 7.34
C ARG A 47 10.56 -9.40 7.47
N ILE A 48 9.41 -8.72 7.52
CA ILE A 48 8.09 -9.36 7.65
C ILE A 48 7.81 -10.26 6.46
N LEU A 49 8.06 -9.77 5.23
CA LEU A 49 7.91 -10.56 4.01
C LEU A 49 8.75 -11.83 4.03
N LYS A 50 10.01 -11.77 4.48
CA LYS A 50 10.89 -12.95 4.61
C LYS A 50 10.42 -13.92 5.68
N GLU A 51 9.96 -13.41 6.82
CA GLU A 51 9.43 -14.23 7.91
C GLU A 51 8.18 -14.99 7.45
N TRP A 52 7.20 -14.28 6.88
CA TRP A 52 5.97 -14.90 6.34
C TRP A 52 6.24 -15.82 5.16
N ALA A 53 7.10 -15.44 4.21
CA ALA A 53 7.43 -16.29 3.07
C ALA A 53 8.03 -17.63 3.53
N LYS A 54 8.85 -17.62 4.58
CA LYS A 54 9.42 -18.83 5.16
C LYS A 54 8.39 -19.64 5.95
N GLU A 55 7.61 -18.99 6.81
CA GLU A 55 6.62 -19.66 7.68
C GLU A 55 5.50 -20.33 6.89
N TYR A 56 5.02 -19.66 5.84
CA TYR A 56 3.91 -20.12 5.01
C TYR A 56 4.37 -20.78 3.70
N GLU A 57 5.68 -21.03 3.53
CA GLU A 57 6.29 -21.66 2.36
C GLU A 57 5.87 -20.99 1.03
N ILE A 58 5.88 -19.66 1.00
CA ILE A 58 5.43 -18.84 -0.15
C ILE A 58 6.65 -18.45 -0.98
N ASN A 59 6.63 -18.82 -2.27
CA ASN A 59 7.76 -18.60 -3.18
C ASN A 59 7.67 -17.31 -4.00
N ALA A 60 6.49 -16.70 -4.08
CA ALA A 60 6.24 -15.47 -4.83
C ALA A 60 5.13 -14.65 -4.18
N LEU A 61 5.19 -13.33 -4.34
CA LEU A 61 4.14 -12.41 -3.89
C LEU A 61 3.06 -12.33 -4.97
N TRP A 62 1.80 -12.25 -4.56
CA TRP A 62 0.66 -12.14 -5.49
C TRP A 62 0.82 -10.95 -6.45
N ASP A 63 1.22 -9.80 -5.90
CA ASP A 63 1.28 -8.53 -6.63
C ASP A 63 2.40 -8.48 -7.68
N THR A 64 3.33 -9.44 -7.64
CA THR A 64 4.46 -9.54 -8.57
C THR A 64 4.23 -10.51 -9.73
N LEU A 65 3.10 -11.22 -9.73
CA LEU A 65 2.80 -12.25 -10.72
C LEU A 65 2.07 -11.67 -11.93
N ASP A 66 2.65 -11.88 -13.11
CA ASP A 66 2.03 -11.55 -14.40
C ASP A 66 1.23 -12.76 -14.92
N TYR A 67 -0.01 -12.84 -14.46
CA TYR A 67 -0.88 -13.99 -14.65
C TYR A 67 -1.23 -14.36 -16.10
N PRO A 68 -1.56 -13.42 -17.02
CA PRO A 68 -1.87 -13.78 -18.41
C PRO A 68 -0.72 -14.46 -19.16
N TYR A 69 0.52 -14.36 -18.68
CA TYR A 69 1.71 -14.93 -19.35
C TYR A 69 2.43 -16.03 -18.55
N SER A 70 1.94 -16.39 -17.34
CA SER A 70 2.61 -17.39 -16.52
C SER A 70 2.13 -18.82 -16.84
N ILE A 71 3.02 -19.65 -17.40
CA ILE A 71 2.85 -21.12 -17.47
C ILE A 71 2.86 -21.74 -16.05
N GLN A 72 3.20 -20.94 -15.03
CA GLN A 72 3.48 -21.37 -13.67
C GLN A 72 2.28 -21.30 -12.72
N TYR A 73 1.11 -20.84 -13.19
CA TYR A 73 -0.04 -20.57 -12.32
C TYR A 73 -0.46 -21.75 -11.44
N GLU A 74 -0.49 -22.96 -11.99
CA GLU A 74 -0.85 -24.17 -11.22
C GLU A 74 0.22 -24.55 -10.17
N ASN A 75 1.48 -24.16 -10.38
CA ASN A 75 2.60 -24.48 -9.49
C ASN A 75 2.92 -23.38 -8.48
N LEU A 76 2.29 -22.21 -8.54
CA LEU A 76 2.56 -21.09 -7.63
C LEU A 76 1.62 -21.07 -6.41
N ILE A 77 0.48 -21.75 -6.47
CA ILE A 77 -0.54 -21.81 -5.40
C ILE A 77 -0.52 -23.21 -4.71
N VAL A 78 0.64 -23.89 -4.69
CA VAL A 78 0.74 -25.31 -4.27
C VAL A 78 0.20 -25.57 -2.86
N ASN A 79 0.38 -24.63 -1.93
CA ASN A 79 -0.11 -24.78 -0.55
C ASN A 79 -1.31 -23.87 -0.22
N GLY A 80 -1.81 -23.10 -1.20
CA GLY A 80 -2.92 -22.16 -1.04
C GLY A 80 -2.62 -20.88 -0.28
N TYR A 81 -1.41 -20.70 0.28
CA TYR A 81 -1.03 -19.46 0.96
C TYR A 81 -0.36 -18.50 -0.01
N GLN A 82 -0.68 -17.21 0.10
CA GLN A 82 -0.09 -16.14 -0.71
C GLN A 82 0.10 -14.88 0.12
N ILE A 83 1.09 -14.07 -0.22
CA ILE A 83 1.29 -12.73 0.35
C ILE A 83 0.80 -11.70 -0.65
N ILE A 84 0.03 -10.73 -0.16
CA ILE A 84 -0.30 -9.47 -0.82
C ILE A 84 0.49 -8.39 -0.08
N GLU A 85 1.34 -7.68 -0.80
CA GLU A 85 2.22 -6.64 -0.26
C GLU A 85 1.50 -5.30 -0.17
N ASP A 86 0.73 -4.94 -1.20
CA ASP A 86 0.09 -3.62 -1.30
C ASP A 86 -1.43 -3.78 -1.44
N ALA A 87 -2.05 -4.35 -0.40
CA ALA A 87 -3.48 -4.56 -0.34
C ALA A 87 -4.22 -3.24 -0.09
N GLU A 88 -5.21 -2.95 -0.92
CA GLU A 88 -6.15 -1.87 -0.72
C GLU A 88 -7.46 -2.41 -0.17
N ILE A 89 -7.80 -2.05 1.07
CA ILE A 89 -9.07 -2.43 1.67
C ILE A 89 -10.14 -1.46 1.20
N LEU A 90 -11.08 -1.97 0.39
CA LEU A 90 -12.19 -1.19 -0.15
C LEU A 90 -13.36 -1.11 0.82
N ASP A 91 -13.65 -2.21 1.51
CA ASP A 91 -14.74 -2.29 2.48
C ASP A 91 -14.54 -3.44 3.48
N ILE A 92 -15.14 -3.32 4.67
CA ILE A 92 -15.29 -4.41 5.64
C ILE A 92 -16.77 -4.58 5.92
N TYR A 93 -17.29 -5.76 5.60
CA TYR A 93 -18.71 -6.03 5.67
C TYR A 93 -19.00 -7.37 6.34
N SER A 94 -20.29 -7.62 6.62
CA SER A 94 -20.76 -8.84 7.28
C SER A 94 -21.62 -9.66 6.34
N LYS A 95 -21.44 -10.98 6.37
CA LYS A 95 -22.29 -11.95 5.66
C LYS A 95 -22.72 -13.03 6.63
N GLY A 96 -23.92 -12.86 7.18
CA GLY A 96 -24.35 -13.63 8.35
C GLY A 96 -23.54 -13.23 9.58
N GLU A 97 -22.99 -14.20 10.29
CA GLU A 97 -22.16 -13.96 11.49
C GLU A 97 -20.68 -13.70 11.15
N GLU A 98 -20.29 -13.93 9.90
CA GLU A 98 -18.90 -13.85 9.46
C GLU A 98 -18.57 -12.46 8.91
N LYS A 99 -17.32 -12.03 9.13
CA LYS A 99 -16.78 -10.74 8.66
C LYS A 99 -15.87 -10.96 7.47
N TYR A 100 -15.95 -10.06 6.51
CA TYR A 100 -15.18 -10.10 5.27
C TYR A 100 -14.56 -8.74 4.97
N ALA A 101 -13.38 -8.75 4.36
CA ALA A 101 -12.80 -7.60 3.69
C ALA A 101 -12.88 -7.78 2.18
N SER A 102 -13.42 -6.78 1.50
CA SER A 102 -13.25 -6.62 0.06
C SER A 102 -11.95 -5.87 -0.16
N ILE A 103 -11.00 -6.48 -0.85
CA ILE A 103 -9.70 -5.86 -1.13
C ILE A 103 -9.37 -5.87 -2.62
N LYS A 104 -8.50 -4.95 -3.03
CA LYS A 104 -7.92 -4.86 -4.36
C LYS A 104 -6.40 -4.81 -4.27
N THR A 105 -5.72 -5.43 -5.22
CA THR A 105 -4.26 -5.33 -5.35
C THR A 105 -3.83 -4.14 -6.22
N ARG A 106 -2.65 -3.60 -5.94
CA ARG A 106 -2.07 -2.45 -6.68
C ARG A 106 -1.00 -2.84 -7.71
N GLY A 107 -0.83 -4.14 -7.96
CA GLY A 107 0.19 -4.70 -8.86
C GLY A 107 -0.18 -4.73 -10.35
N PHE A 108 0.57 -5.54 -11.12
CA PHE A 108 0.50 -5.63 -12.59
C PHE A 108 -0.90 -5.94 -13.14
N SER A 109 -1.67 -6.77 -12.43
CA SER A 109 -3.07 -7.06 -12.74
C SER A 109 -3.92 -6.78 -11.50
N ALA A 110 -4.99 -6.01 -11.67
CA ALA A 110 -5.97 -5.82 -10.61
C ALA A 110 -6.61 -7.18 -10.25
N SER A 111 -6.45 -7.59 -9.00
CA SER A 111 -7.13 -8.75 -8.45
C SER A 111 -8.05 -8.30 -7.32
N TYR A 112 -9.25 -8.85 -7.30
CA TYR A 112 -10.26 -8.57 -6.30
C TYR A 112 -10.36 -9.76 -5.37
N PHE A 113 -10.43 -9.50 -4.06
CA PHE A 113 -10.55 -10.56 -3.09
C PHE A 113 -11.71 -10.31 -2.15
N ASP A 114 -12.36 -11.40 -1.79
CA ASP A 114 -13.32 -11.47 -0.72
C ASP A 114 -12.75 -12.38 0.38
N LEU A 115 -12.24 -11.76 1.44
CA LEU A 115 -11.43 -12.44 2.45
C LEU A 115 -12.13 -12.44 3.80
N LYS A 116 -12.39 -13.64 4.31
CA LYS A 116 -12.88 -13.81 5.68
C LYS A 116 -11.87 -13.26 6.69
N LEU A 117 -12.35 -12.52 7.67
CA LEU A 117 -11.58 -11.92 8.75
C LEU A 117 -11.90 -12.57 10.09
N THR A 118 -10.92 -12.55 10.99
CA THR A 118 -11.16 -12.76 12.42
C THR A 118 -11.52 -11.43 13.09
N GLU A 119 -12.11 -11.49 14.29
CA GLU A 119 -12.37 -10.28 15.09
C GLU A 119 -11.09 -9.50 15.40
N GLY A 120 -9.96 -10.19 15.56
CA GLY A 120 -8.64 -9.56 15.73
C GLY A 120 -8.22 -8.76 14.49
N HIS A 121 -8.42 -9.31 13.29
CA HIS A 121 -8.10 -8.62 12.04
C HIS A 121 -8.98 -7.37 11.86
N VAL A 122 -10.28 -7.48 12.13
CA VAL A 122 -11.21 -6.33 12.04
C VAL A 122 -10.76 -5.20 12.95
N LYS A 123 -10.44 -5.50 14.21
CA LYS A 123 -9.96 -4.50 15.16
C LYS A 123 -8.68 -3.83 14.67
N LYS A 124 -7.71 -4.61 14.19
CA LYS A 124 -6.44 -4.10 13.67
C LYS A 124 -6.65 -3.12 12.52
N VAL A 125 -7.44 -3.51 11.51
CA VAL A 125 -7.77 -2.61 10.39
C VAL A 125 -8.46 -1.35 10.89
N LEU A 126 -9.52 -1.47 11.69
CA LEU A 126 -10.29 -0.30 12.11
C LEU A 126 -9.51 0.65 13.04
N SER A 127 -8.61 0.13 13.87
CA SER A 127 -7.80 0.96 14.78
C SER A 127 -6.62 1.64 14.11
N GLU A 128 -6.04 1.01 13.09
CA GLU A 128 -4.83 1.51 12.44
C GLU A 128 -5.16 2.35 11.20
N ASN A 129 -6.32 2.15 10.56
CA ASN A 129 -6.75 2.81 9.33
C ASN A 129 -7.65 4.05 9.57
N SER A 130 -7.75 4.55 10.81
CA SER A 130 -8.64 5.67 11.17
C SER A 130 -8.23 7.02 10.56
N ASP A 131 -6.97 7.18 10.15
CA ASP A 131 -6.40 8.44 9.67
C ASP A 131 -6.23 8.49 8.14
N SER A 132 -6.40 7.37 7.44
CA SER A 132 -6.08 7.22 6.01
C SER A 132 -7.18 7.66 5.05
N PHE A 133 -8.32 8.15 5.56
CA PHE A 133 -9.39 8.73 4.74
C PHE A 133 -8.95 9.96 3.92
N LEU A 134 -7.72 10.46 4.13
CA LEU A 134 -7.11 11.62 3.46
C LEU A 134 -5.94 11.29 2.51
N GLY A 135 -5.83 10.05 2.01
CA GLY A 135 -4.97 9.75 0.85
C GLY A 135 -3.48 9.53 1.15
N ILE A 136 -3.09 9.38 2.42
CA ILE A 136 -1.83 8.74 2.80
C ILE A 136 -2.18 7.30 3.15
N MET A 137 -2.04 6.40 2.18
CA MET A 137 -2.43 5.01 2.39
C MET A 137 -1.27 4.27 3.05
N ASP A 138 -1.47 3.93 4.33
CA ASP A 138 -0.63 2.98 5.03
C ASP A 138 -0.48 1.71 4.18
N GLU A 139 0.73 1.15 4.16
CA GLU A 139 1.01 -0.06 3.38
C GLU A 139 0.42 -1.26 4.13
N CYS A 140 -0.64 -1.86 3.57
CA CYS A 140 -1.28 -3.02 4.16
C CYS A 140 -0.78 -4.30 3.48
N MET A 141 -0.04 -5.09 4.23
CA MET A 141 0.39 -6.42 3.81
C MET A 141 -0.50 -7.48 4.45
N MET A 142 -0.79 -8.54 3.70
CA MET A 142 -1.61 -9.66 4.17
C MET A 142 -1.00 -11.00 3.77
N VAL A 143 -1.03 -11.98 4.68
CA VAL A 143 -0.99 -13.39 4.30
C VAL A 143 -2.42 -13.87 4.17
N ILE A 144 -2.74 -14.47 3.03
CA ILE A 144 -4.05 -15.03 2.77
C ILE A 144 -3.96 -16.53 2.56
N LYS A 145 -5.05 -17.22 2.86
CA LYS A 145 -5.28 -18.58 2.39
C LYS A 145 -6.40 -18.56 1.37
N ILE A 146 -6.07 -18.95 0.14
CA ILE A 146 -6.98 -19.02 -0.99
C ILE A 146 -7.80 -20.30 -0.87
N ASP A 147 -9.12 -20.15 -0.84
CA ASP A 147 -10.06 -21.27 -0.89
C ASP A 147 -10.54 -21.51 -2.33
N ARG A 148 -10.71 -20.43 -3.10
CA ARG A 148 -11.15 -20.50 -4.49
C ARG A 148 -10.61 -19.33 -5.29
N ILE A 149 -10.27 -19.60 -6.54
CA ILE A 149 -9.89 -18.59 -7.51
C ILE A 149 -10.69 -18.72 -8.80
N ARG A 150 -10.99 -17.59 -9.42
CA ARG A 150 -11.67 -17.51 -10.71
C ARG A 150 -11.08 -16.36 -11.51
N GLN A 151 -10.66 -16.64 -12.74
CA GLN A 151 -10.38 -15.60 -13.73
C GLN A 151 -11.69 -15.10 -14.35
N PHE A 152 -11.82 -13.79 -14.51
CA PHE A 152 -12.86 -13.22 -15.35
C PHE A 152 -12.25 -12.82 -16.68
N GLY A 153 -12.81 -13.31 -17.78
CA GLY A 153 -12.36 -12.93 -19.11
C GLY A 153 -12.86 -11.57 -19.57
N VAL A 154 -13.78 -10.93 -18.83
CA VAL A 154 -14.32 -9.61 -19.16
C VAL A 154 -14.57 -8.78 -17.90
N LYS A 155 -14.40 -7.46 -18.00
CA LYS A 155 -14.75 -6.47 -16.96
C LYS A 155 -15.60 -5.36 -17.54
N LEU A 156 -16.36 -4.70 -16.66
CA LEU A 156 -17.13 -3.51 -17.02
C LEU A 156 -16.24 -2.28 -16.84
N GLU A 157 -15.91 -1.61 -17.93
CA GLU A 157 -15.32 -0.27 -17.88
C GLU A 157 -16.42 0.77 -18.00
N THR A 158 -16.25 1.89 -17.29
CA THR A 158 -17.13 3.04 -17.42
C THR A 158 -16.27 4.25 -17.69
N ASP A 159 -16.64 4.97 -18.72
CA ASP A 159 -15.97 6.16 -19.18
C ASP A 159 -16.98 7.31 -19.12
N TYR A 160 -16.49 8.48 -18.75
CA TYR A 160 -17.30 9.63 -18.43
C TYR A 160 -16.81 10.83 -19.23
N ASP A 161 -17.72 11.45 -19.97
CA ASP A 161 -17.59 12.80 -20.49
C ASP A 161 -18.48 13.75 -19.66
N GLU A 162 -18.32 15.06 -19.82
CA GLU A 162 -18.99 16.11 -19.04
C GLU A 162 -20.52 15.91 -18.95
N ASP A 163 -21.14 15.34 -19.99
CA ASP A 163 -22.59 15.18 -20.11
C ASP A 163 -23.10 13.72 -20.10
N TYR A 164 -22.22 12.73 -20.27
CA TYR A 164 -22.62 11.33 -20.47
C TYR A 164 -21.65 10.33 -19.84
N GLY A 165 -22.19 9.22 -19.33
CA GLY A 165 -21.41 8.05 -18.96
C GLY A 165 -21.80 6.86 -19.84
N TRP A 166 -20.81 6.16 -20.37
CA TRP A 166 -21.03 4.89 -21.06
C TRP A 166 -20.27 3.76 -20.37
N SER A 167 -20.95 2.63 -20.20
CA SER A 167 -20.33 1.41 -19.69
C SER A 167 -20.26 0.36 -20.80
N TYR A 168 -19.11 -0.29 -20.92
CA TYR A 168 -18.87 -1.32 -21.92
C TYR A 168 -18.05 -2.46 -21.32
N LEU A 169 -18.23 -3.67 -21.86
CA LEU A 169 -17.44 -4.83 -21.46
C LEU A 169 -16.16 -4.84 -22.28
N VAL A 170 -15.02 -4.96 -21.60
CA VAL A 170 -13.71 -5.20 -22.22
C VAL A 170 -13.16 -6.52 -21.75
N ASP A 171 -12.28 -7.12 -22.55
CA ASP A 171 -11.52 -8.29 -22.11
C ASP A 171 -10.70 -7.93 -20.87
N ALA A 172 -10.68 -8.84 -19.91
CA ALA A 172 -9.97 -8.68 -18.65
C ALA A 172 -9.12 -9.90 -18.37
N ASP A 173 -7.93 -9.66 -17.84
CA ASP A 173 -7.05 -10.67 -17.27
C ASP A 173 -7.03 -10.54 -15.73
N GLU A 174 -8.21 -10.35 -15.16
CA GLU A 174 -8.39 -10.07 -13.73
C GLU A 174 -8.90 -11.32 -12.99
N PHE A 175 -8.55 -11.40 -11.70
CA PHE A 175 -8.91 -12.52 -10.85
C PHE A 175 -9.83 -12.10 -9.72
N PHE A 176 -10.76 -12.99 -9.39
CA PHE A 176 -11.52 -12.94 -8.17
C PHE A 176 -11.19 -14.12 -7.28
N VAL A 177 -10.79 -13.79 -6.06
CA VAL A 177 -10.24 -14.74 -5.11
C VAL A 177 -11.11 -14.72 -3.86
N ILE A 178 -11.51 -15.90 -3.43
CA ILE A 178 -12.21 -16.09 -2.16
C ILE A 178 -11.26 -16.81 -1.23
N GLY A 179 -11.18 -16.34 0.01
CA GLY A 179 -10.33 -16.96 1.00
C GLY A 179 -10.51 -16.36 2.37
N LYS A 180 -9.42 -16.38 3.14
CA LYS A 180 -9.35 -15.77 4.46
C LYS A 180 -8.01 -15.12 4.70
N VAL A 181 -8.03 -14.05 5.49
CA VAL A 181 -6.80 -13.46 6.04
C VAL A 181 -6.26 -14.37 7.13
N VAL A 182 -4.97 -14.65 7.06
CA VAL A 182 -4.21 -15.43 8.05
C VAL A 182 -3.42 -14.48 8.93
N GLU A 183 -2.69 -13.56 8.30
CA GLU A 183 -1.94 -12.49 8.96
C GLU A 183 -2.21 -11.16 8.25
N ILE A 184 -2.12 -10.07 9.00
CA ILE A 184 -2.24 -8.72 8.46
C ILE A 184 -1.29 -7.80 9.21
N GLU A 185 -0.59 -6.94 8.47
CA GLU A 185 0.27 -5.90 9.00
C GLU A 185 -0.01 -4.58 8.28
N ILE A 186 -0.15 -3.50 9.03
CA ILE A 186 -0.27 -2.15 8.50
C ILE A 186 1.00 -1.39 8.87
N ILE A 187 1.76 -0.98 7.87
CA ILE A 187 3.02 -0.25 8.04
C ILE A 187 2.79 1.24 7.75
N LYS A 188 2.83 2.03 8.83
CA LYS A 188 2.82 3.49 8.81
C LYS A 188 4.21 4.02 8.46
#